data_AF-A0A7C2E3S6-F1
#
_entry.id   AF-A0A7C2E3S6-F1
#
_cell.length_a   1.000
_cell.length_b   1.000
_cell.length_c   1.000
_cell.angle_alpha   90.00
_cell.angle_beta   90.00
_cell.angle_gamma   90.00
#
_symmetry.space_group_name_H-M   'P 1'
#
loop_
_entity.id
_entity.type
_entity.pdbx_description
1 polymer ?
#
loop_
_entity_poly.entity_id
_entity_poly.type
_entity_poly.pdbx_seq_one_letter_code
_entity_poly.pdbx_strand_id
1 'polypeptide(L)'
;MTSVDKFSGIGIRPARRADYGAIALLLRDAGLPLAGVEEHLETFLVAEDSGRIAGAAGLEVYGDVALLRSVAVAAARRGSGLGRALVAAAVAQAKRLGVRSAAAMRRRLATP
;
A
#
# COMPACT_ATOMS: atom_id res chain seq x y z
N MET A 1 15.69 22.73 12.86
CA MET A 1 15.39 22.67 11.41
C MET A 1 14.14 21.83 11.24
N THR A 2 13.05 22.50 10.90
CA THR A 2 11.66 22.08 11.12
C THR A 2 11.21 20.98 10.16
N SER A 3 10.75 19.85 10.70
CA SER A 3 9.77 19.01 9.99
C SER A 3 8.73 18.56 11.01
N VAL A 4 7.74 19.42 11.20
CA VAL A 4 6.49 19.13 11.88
C VAL A 4 5.88 17.83 11.33
N ASP A 5 5.32 17.03 12.22
CA ASP A 5 4.75 15.70 12.02
C ASP A 5 3.97 15.61 10.71
N LYS A 6 4.55 14.97 9.69
CA LYS A 6 3.96 14.98 8.35
C LYS A 6 2.64 14.19 8.25
N PHE A 7 2.22 13.55 9.34
CA PHE A 7 1.04 12.70 9.44
C PHE A 7 0.54 12.60 10.89
N SER A 8 0.31 13.71 11.59
CA SER A 8 -0.30 13.69 12.93
C SER A 8 -1.66 12.96 12.90
N GLY A 9 -1.64 11.65 13.18
CA GLY A 9 -2.81 10.75 13.17
C GLY A 9 -2.83 9.62 12.12
N ILE A 10 -1.86 9.53 11.20
CA ILE A 10 -1.77 8.36 10.30
C ILE A 10 -0.65 7.42 10.71
N GLY A 11 -1.02 6.17 11.01
CA GLY A 11 -0.09 5.07 11.22
C GLY A 11 -0.02 4.15 10.00
N ILE A 12 1.18 3.79 9.56
CA ILE A 12 1.37 2.69 8.59
C ILE A 12 1.69 1.41 9.37
N ARG A 13 0.93 0.35 9.11
CA ARG A 13 1.08 -0.95 9.79
C ARG A 13 0.81 -2.13 8.85
N PRO A 14 1.26 -3.35 9.20
CA PRO A 14 0.79 -4.57 8.54
C PRO A 14 -0.74 -4.66 8.53
N ALA A 15 -1.28 -5.15 7.42
CA ALA A 15 -2.68 -5.48 7.29
C ALA A 15 -3.05 -6.67 8.18
N ARG A 16 -4.28 -6.67 8.67
CA ARG A 16 -4.92 -7.75 9.41
C ARG A 16 -6.04 -8.33 8.55
N ARG A 17 -6.49 -9.55 8.86
CA ARG A 17 -7.65 -10.16 8.17
C ARG A 17 -8.89 -9.27 8.19
N ALA A 18 -9.12 -8.55 9.28
CA ALA A 18 -10.24 -7.61 9.41
C ALA A 18 -10.15 -6.40 8.45
N ASP A 19 -8.95 -6.04 7.97
CA ASP A 19 -8.77 -4.91 7.05
C ASP A 19 -9.14 -5.27 5.60
N TYR A 20 -9.29 -6.57 5.27
CA TYR A 20 -9.51 -7.04 3.90
C TYR A 20 -10.67 -6.31 3.21
N GLY A 21 -11.82 -6.19 3.89
CA GLY A 21 -12.98 -5.50 3.33
C GLY A 21 -12.68 -4.04 2.98
N ALA A 22 -11.97 -3.33 3.85
CA ALA A 22 -11.61 -1.93 3.62
C ALA A 22 -10.57 -1.78 2.49
N ILE A 23 -9.59 -2.69 2.41
CA ILE A 23 -8.60 -2.75 1.33
C ILE A 23 -9.30 -3.03 -0.01
N ALA A 24 -10.21 -4.01 -0.06
CA ALA A 24 -10.92 -4.37 -1.28
C ALA A 24 -11.77 -3.20 -1.81
N LEU A 25 -12.49 -2.50 -0.94
CA LEU A 25 -13.23 -1.29 -1.30
C LEU A 25 -12.30 -0.22 -1.87
N LEU A 26 -11.20 0.06 -1.18
CA LEU A 26 -10.23 1.06 -1.61
C LEU A 26 -9.59 0.75 -2.98
N LEU A 27 -9.24 -0.51 -3.22
CA LEU A 27 -8.66 -0.96 -4.48
C LEU A 27 -9.67 -0.88 -5.63
N ARG A 28 -10.92 -1.32 -5.39
CA ARG A 28 -12.02 -1.22 -6.36
C ARG A 28 -12.28 0.24 -6.75
N ASP A 29 -12.36 1.14 -5.77
CA ASP A 29 -12.59 2.57 -6.00
C ASP A 29 -11.41 3.23 -6.73
N ALA A 30 -10.22 2.63 -6.67
CA ALA A 30 -9.05 3.03 -7.44
C ALA A 30 -8.94 2.35 -8.83
N GLY A 31 -9.90 1.48 -9.20
CA GLY A 31 -9.88 0.72 -10.47
C GLY A 31 -8.76 -0.33 -10.53
N LEU A 32 -8.33 -0.83 -9.37
CA LEU A 32 -7.29 -1.84 -9.24
C LEU A 32 -7.90 -3.25 -9.05
N PRO A 33 -7.25 -4.29 -9.60
CA PRO A 33 -7.73 -5.65 -9.46
C PRO A 33 -7.67 -6.13 -8.01
N LEU A 34 -8.64 -6.97 -7.63
CA LEU A 34 -8.71 -7.64 -6.33
C LEU A 34 -8.13 -9.06 -6.34
N ALA A 35 -7.93 -9.64 -7.52
CA ALA A 35 -7.43 -11.01 -7.67
C ALA A 35 -6.09 -11.18 -6.92
N GLY A 36 -6.01 -12.14 -6.00
CA GLY A 36 -4.83 -12.42 -5.16
C GLY A 36 -4.64 -11.50 -3.96
N VAL A 37 -5.49 -10.50 -3.72
CA VAL A 37 -5.34 -9.63 -2.53
C VAL A 37 -5.51 -10.41 -1.23
N GLU A 38 -6.48 -11.33 -1.19
CA GLU A 38 -6.73 -12.15 -0.01
C GLU A 38 -5.58 -13.12 0.27
N GLU A 39 -5.06 -13.77 -0.79
CA GLU A 39 -3.95 -14.72 -0.72
C GLU A 39 -2.63 -14.06 -0.25
N HIS A 40 -2.43 -12.79 -0.61
CA HIS A 40 -1.23 -12.03 -0.25
C HIS A 40 -1.46 -11.03 0.87
N LEU A 41 -2.57 -11.10 1.61
CA LEU A 41 -2.91 -10.08 2.60
C LEU A 41 -1.81 -9.89 3.68
N GLU A 42 -1.08 -10.96 4.01
CA GLU A 42 -0.02 -10.97 5.01
C GLU A 42 1.16 -10.04 4.68
N THR A 43 1.35 -9.72 3.40
CA THR A 43 2.40 -8.82 2.93
C THR A 43 1.87 -7.41 2.63
N PHE A 44 0.58 -7.14 2.84
CA PHE A 44 0.01 -5.82 2.69
C PHE A 44 0.34 -4.92 3.87
N LEU A 45 0.57 -3.65 3.54
CA LEU A 45 0.61 -2.54 4.48
C LEU A 45 -0.63 -1.68 4.28
N VAL A 46 -1.17 -1.19 5.38
CA VAL A 46 -2.25 -0.21 5.39
C VAL A 46 -1.81 1.07 6.07
N ALA A 47 -2.28 2.19 5.54
CA ALA A 47 -2.26 3.47 6.22
C ALA A 47 -3.61 3.66 6.92
N GLU A 48 -3.58 3.70 8.23
CA GLU A 48 -4.75 3.92 9.08
C GLU A 48 -4.76 5.38 9.55
N ASP A 49 -5.87 6.07 9.28
CA ASP A 49 -6.16 7.44 9.66
C ASP A 49 -7.37 7.45 10.58
N SER A 50 -7.15 7.70 11.88
CA SER A 50 -8.22 7.77 12.88
C SER A 50 -9.18 6.56 12.85
N GLY A 51 -8.62 5.33 12.76
CA GLY A 51 -9.40 4.09 12.71
C GLY A 51 -9.92 3.69 11.32
N ARG A 52 -9.65 4.47 10.27
CA ARG A 52 -10.07 4.17 8.90
C ARG A 52 -8.89 3.90 7.98
N ILE A 53 -9.03 2.93 7.09
CA ILE A 53 -8.00 2.66 6.08
C ILE A 53 -8.02 3.77 5.02
N ALA A 54 -6.99 4.60 5.03
CA ALA A 54 -6.79 5.71 4.10
C ALA A 54 -5.88 5.35 2.93
N GLY A 55 -5.19 4.20 3.00
CA GLY A 55 -4.32 3.72 1.94
C GLY A 55 -3.90 2.28 2.14
N ALA A 56 -3.49 1.62 1.05
CA ALA A 56 -2.99 0.25 1.07
C ALA A 56 -1.86 0.08 0.04
N ALA A 57 -0.88 -0.78 0.36
CA ALA A 57 0.17 -1.21 -0.56
C ALA A 57 0.47 -2.70 -0.34
N GLY A 58 0.38 -3.50 -1.40
CA GLY A 58 0.71 -4.93 -1.36
C GLY A 58 2.12 -5.24 -1.87
N LEU A 59 2.71 -6.33 -1.39
CA LEU A 59 3.95 -6.90 -1.93
C LEU A 59 3.71 -8.35 -2.33
N GLU A 60 4.22 -8.76 -3.48
CA GLU A 60 4.38 -10.18 -3.80
C GLU A 60 5.86 -10.53 -3.76
N VAL A 61 6.24 -11.53 -2.97
CA VAL A 61 7.64 -11.92 -2.81
C VAL A 61 7.88 -13.21 -3.59
N TYR A 62 8.85 -13.17 -4.50
CA TYR A 62 9.31 -14.27 -5.33
C TYR A 62 10.79 -14.49 -5.08
N GLY A 63 11.13 -15.35 -4.12
CA GLY A 63 12.51 -15.56 -3.70
C GLY A 63 13.14 -14.26 -3.21
N ASP A 64 14.12 -13.76 -3.96
CA ASP A 64 14.87 -12.54 -3.64
C ASP A 64 14.35 -11.27 -4.33
N VAL A 65 13.22 -11.35 -5.02
CA VAL A 65 12.56 -10.22 -5.70
C VAL A 65 11.18 -9.97 -5.09
N ALA A 66 10.81 -8.71 -4.89
CA ALA A 66 9.45 -8.33 -4.53
C ALA A 66 8.81 -7.45 -5.60
N LEU A 67 7.58 -7.76 -5.97
CA LEU A 67 6.74 -6.88 -6.77
C LEU A 67 5.88 -6.05 -5.84
N LEU A 68 6.03 -4.73 -5.92
CA LEU A 68 5.08 -3.80 -5.36
C LEU A 68 3.79 -3.88 -6.18
N ARG A 69 2.80 -4.49 -5.54
CA ARG A 69 1.44 -4.61 -6.07
C ARG A 69 0.71 -3.28 -5.91
N SER A 70 -0.57 -3.29 -6.29
CA SER A 70 -1.61 -2.31 -5.99
C SER A 70 -1.26 -1.38 -4.82
N VAL A 71 -0.98 -0.13 -5.16
CA VAL A 71 -0.90 0.98 -4.20
C VAL A 71 -2.12 1.85 -4.43
N ALA A 72 -2.95 1.99 -3.40
CA ALA A 72 -4.12 2.86 -3.43
C ALA A 72 -4.13 3.82 -2.25
N VAL A 73 -4.63 5.02 -2.50
CA VAL A 73 -4.84 6.06 -1.50
C VAL A 73 -6.25 6.59 -1.67
N ALA A 74 -6.97 6.71 -0.56
CA ALA A 74 -8.32 7.24 -0.50
C ALA A 74 -8.35 8.63 -1.16
N ALA A 75 -9.40 8.92 -1.93
CA ALA A 75 -9.47 10.14 -2.74
C ALA A 75 -9.20 11.41 -1.91
N ALA A 76 -9.77 11.49 -0.71
CA ALA A 76 -9.60 12.60 0.24
C ALA A 76 -8.16 12.78 0.75
N ARG A 77 -7.28 11.78 0.61
CA ARG A 77 -5.88 11.83 1.05
C ARG A 77 -4.88 11.82 -0.11
N ARG A 78 -5.34 11.88 -1.36
CA ARG A 78 -4.43 12.04 -2.52
C ARG A 78 -3.74 13.40 -2.46
N GLY A 79 -2.56 13.52 -3.07
CA GLY A 79 -1.74 14.74 -3.00
C GLY A 79 -1.01 14.97 -1.67
N SER A 80 -1.35 14.25 -0.59
CA SER A 80 -0.72 14.39 0.74
C SER A 80 0.68 13.77 0.87
N GLY A 81 1.12 13.01 -0.15
CA GLY A 81 2.34 12.20 -0.06
C GLY A 81 2.15 10.81 0.57
N LEU A 82 0.94 10.45 1.02
CA LEU A 82 0.66 9.15 1.66
C LEU A 82 1.04 7.94 0.79
N GLY A 83 0.81 8.03 -0.53
CA GLY A 83 1.21 6.97 -1.46
C GLY A 83 2.73 6.75 -1.50
N ARG A 84 3.53 7.82 -1.40
CA ARG A 84 5.00 7.72 -1.33
C ARG A 84 5.43 7.09 0.00
N ALA A 85 4.75 7.44 1.11
CA ALA A 85 5.02 6.85 2.41
C ALA A 85 4.71 5.34 2.43
N LEU A 86 3.58 4.92 1.83
CA LEU A 86 3.23 3.50 1.68
C LEU A 86 4.26 2.73 0.84
N VAL A 87 4.68 3.29 -0.30
CA VAL A 87 5.71 2.69 -1.15
C VAL A 87 7.02 2.54 -0.37
N ALA A 88 7.46 3.58 0.35
CA ALA A 88 8.68 3.52 1.14
C ALA A 88 8.61 2.47 2.26
N ALA A 89 7.47 2.36 2.94
CA ALA A 89 7.23 1.35 3.96
C ALA A 89 7.23 -0.07 3.36
N ALA A 90 6.63 -0.26 2.19
CA ALA A 90 6.63 -1.53 1.48
C ALA A 90 8.05 -1.96 1.05
N VAL A 91 8.84 -1.03 0.51
CA VAL A 91 10.25 -1.30 0.18
C VAL A 91 11.07 -1.67 1.43
N ALA A 92 10.84 -0.98 2.55
CA ALA A 92 11.49 -1.33 3.81
C ALA A 92 11.06 -2.72 4.31
N GLN A 93 9.78 -3.08 4.16
CA GLN A 93 9.30 -4.43 4.46
C GLN A 93 9.95 -5.50 3.59
N ALA A 94 10.02 -5.30 2.28
CA ALA A 94 10.69 -6.22 1.37
C ALA A 94 12.16 -6.46 1.80
N LYS A 95 12.89 -5.39 2.14
CA LYS A 95 14.27 -5.51 2.64
C LYS A 95 14.37 -6.35 3.92
N ARG A 96 13.44 -6.18 4.87
CA ARG A 96 13.38 -7.01 6.09
C ARG A 96 13.10 -8.48 5.80
N LEU A 97 12.40 -8.78 4.71
CA LEU A 97 12.12 -10.12 4.23
C LEU A 97 13.29 -10.74 3.44
N GLY A 98 14.45 -10.06 3.35
CA GLY A 98 15.63 -10.57 2.64
C GLY A 98 15.60 -10.36 1.12
N VAL A 99 14.64 -9.57 0.62
CA VAL A 99 14.51 -9.26 -0.81
C VAL A 99 15.62 -8.29 -1.24
N ARG A 100 16.29 -8.62 -2.34
CA ARG A 100 17.41 -7.85 -2.93
C ARG A 100 16.96 -6.78 -3.92
N SER A 101 15.78 -6.93 -4.51
CA SER A 101 15.25 -5.99 -5.51
C SER A 101 13.73 -5.85 -5.45
N ALA A 102 13.23 -4.63 -5.61
CA ALA A 102 11.79 -4.35 -5.66
C ALA A 102 11.41 -3.63 -6.96
N ALA A 103 10.36 -4.09 -7.64
CA ALA A 103 9.83 -3.45 -8.86
C ALA A 103 8.34 -3.14 -8.71
N ALA A 104 7.83 -2.12 -9.40
CA ALA A 104 6.41 -1.76 -9.37
C ALA A 104 5.82 -1.79 -10.78
N MET A 105 4.67 -2.43 -10.95
CA MET A 105 3.94 -2.44 -12.22
C MET A 105 3.10 -1.16 -12.34
N ARG A 106 3.49 -0.25 -13.24
CA ARG A 106 2.69 0.95 -13.53
C ARG A 106 1.68 0.65 -14.63
N ARG A 107 0.42 0.42 -14.28
CA ARG A 107 -0.65 0.36 -15.30
C ARG A 107 -0.91 1.78 -15.82
N ARG A 108 -0.66 2.00 -17.11
CA ARG A 108 -1.18 3.19 -17.81
C ARG A 108 -2.66 2.91 -18.07
N LEU A 109 -3.56 3.72 -17.51
CA LEU A 109 -4.95 3.68 -17.94
C LEU A 109 -4.97 4.16 -19.39
N ALA A 110 -5.35 3.30 -20.33
CA ALA A 110 -5.74 3.75 -21.65
C ALA A 110 -6.99 4.60 -21.46
N THR A 111 -6.88 5.92 -21.67
CA THR A 111 -8.05 6.75 -21.90
C THR A 111 -8.68 6.33 -23.23
N PRO A 112 -10.01 6.20 -23.31
CA PRO A 112 -10.71 5.90 -24.56
C PRO A 112 -10.44 6.95 -25.64
#